data_AF-A0A7K0AA35-F1
#
_entry.id   AF-A0A7K0AA35-F1
#
_cell.length_a   1.000
_cell.length_b   1.000
_cell.length_c   1.000
_cell.angle_alpha   90.00
_cell.angle_beta   90.00
_cell.angle_gamma   90.00
#
_symmetry.space_group_name_H-M   'P 1'
#
loop_
_entity.id
_entity.type
_entity.pdbx_description
1 polymer ?
#
loop_
_entity_poly.entity_id
_entity_poly.type
_entity_poly.pdbx_seq_one_letter_code
_entity_poly.pdbx_strand_id
1 'polypeptide(L)'
;YPGEFYALPQSPQQLKQLLMVSGMDRYYQIARCFRDEDQRSDRQAEFTQLDLEMSFVDMEDILKLTEELFHELIAVAGLKVQTSPFPRMTYDESMRRFGNDKPDMRFGVEIADVSHLVKQSEFGVFRSAVESGGVVRAIGVPGKGDITRSGADELTEFARQFGAKGL
;
A
#
# COMPACT_ATOMS: atom_id res chain seq x y z
N TYR A 1 -0.70 40.78 12.89
CA TYR A 1 0.39 40.86 11.91
C TYR A 1 -0.21 40.82 10.52
N PRO A 2 -0.27 41.95 9.80
CA PRO A 2 -0.68 41.96 8.40
C PRO A 2 0.27 41.10 7.56
N GLY A 3 -0.27 40.15 6.79
CA GLY A 3 0.51 39.26 5.92
C GLY A 3 0.95 37.92 6.52
N GLU A 4 0.57 37.61 7.76
CA GLU A 4 0.80 36.30 8.38
C GLU A 4 -0.46 35.44 8.38
N PHE A 5 -0.27 34.12 8.26
CA PHE A 5 -1.35 33.14 8.19
C PHE A 5 -1.04 31.91 9.05
N TYR A 6 -2.09 31.29 9.59
CA TYR A 6 -1.99 29.96 10.20
C TYR A 6 -2.26 28.88 9.16
N ALA A 7 -1.67 27.71 9.36
CA ALA A 7 -1.95 26.51 8.59
C ALA A 7 -2.71 25.51 9.45
N LEU A 8 -3.76 24.91 8.90
CA LEU A 8 -4.40 23.76 9.53
C LEU A 8 -3.48 22.54 9.41
N PRO A 9 -3.36 21.71 10.47
CA PRO A 9 -2.41 20.61 10.49
C PRO A 9 -2.88 19.46 9.61
N GLN A 10 -1.95 18.89 8.84
CA GLN A 10 -2.18 17.66 8.09
C GLN A 10 -2.15 16.40 8.97
N SER A 11 -1.46 16.49 10.11
CA SER A 11 -1.47 15.56 11.24
C SER A 11 -0.85 16.22 12.47
N PRO A 12 -1.03 15.70 13.69
CA PRO A 12 -0.38 16.19 14.90
C PRO A 12 1.12 15.86 15.03
N GLN A 13 1.81 15.45 13.95
CA GLN A 13 3.17 14.89 14.00
C GLN A 13 4.19 15.76 14.77
N GLN A 14 4.20 17.07 14.55
CA GLN A 14 5.12 17.96 15.26
C GLN A 14 4.82 18.03 16.75
N LEU A 15 3.52 18.09 17.11
CA LEU A 15 3.08 18.21 18.50
C LEU A 15 3.32 16.92 19.28
N LYS A 16 3.02 15.75 18.71
CA LYS A 16 3.24 14.48 19.40
C LYS A 16 4.72 14.21 19.68
N GLN A 17 5.61 14.62 18.77
CA GLN A 17 7.05 14.55 18.99
C GLN A 17 7.50 15.48 20.13
N LEU A 18 6.99 16.72 20.18
CA LEU A 18 7.25 17.63 21.30
C LEU A 18 6.72 17.07 22.63
N LEU A 19 5.58 16.37 22.62
CA LEU A 19 5.05 15.70 23.80
C LEU A 19 6.00 14.59 24.29
N MET A 20 6.56 13.79 23.39
CA MET A 20 7.57 12.78 23.77
C MET A 20 8.81 13.45 24.39
N VAL A 21 9.32 14.53 23.76
CA VAL A 21 10.44 15.32 24.30
C VAL A 21 10.11 15.96 25.66
N SER A 22 8.85 16.34 25.89
CA SER A 22 8.40 16.90 27.17
C SER A 22 8.35 15.88 28.32
N GLY A 23 8.62 14.60 28.04
CA GLY A 23 8.64 13.53 29.02
C GLY A 23 7.35 12.72 29.09
N MET A 24 6.41 12.92 28.17
CA MET A 24 5.23 12.06 28.05
C MET A 24 5.65 10.71 27.46
N ASP A 25 5.43 9.63 28.21
CA ASP A 25 5.84 8.28 27.78
C ASP A 25 4.97 7.72 26.65
N ARG A 26 3.64 7.94 26.71
CA ARG A 26 2.67 7.45 25.73
C ARG A 26 1.60 8.49 25.48
N TYR A 27 1.25 8.68 24.22
CA TYR A 27 0.27 9.65 23.74
C TYR A 27 -0.68 9.00 22.74
N TYR A 28 -1.95 9.41 22.79
CA TYR A 28 -2.89 9.18 21.69
C TYR A 28 -3.88 10.34 21.56
N GLN A 29 -4.42 10.54 20.36
CA GLN A 29 -5.44 11.55 20.07
C GLN A 29 -6.31 11.12 18.88
N ILE A 30 -7.62 11.36 18.98
CA ILE A 30 -8.52 11.35 17.83
C ILE A 30 -8.56 12.77 17.26
N ALA A 31 -7.70 13.05 16.28
CA ALA A 31 -7.45 14.38 15.75
C ALA A 31 -8.20 14.66 14.44
N ARG A 32 -8.64 15.91 14.26
CA ARG A 32 -9.08 16.43 12.97
C ARG A 32 -7.85 16.85 12.15
N CYS A 33 -7.77 16.38 10.93
CA CYS A 33 -6.65 16.61 10.03
C CYS A 33 -7.16 17.17 8.70
N PHE A 34 -6.36 18.04 8.08
CA PHE A 34 -6.76 18.79 6.89
C PHE A 34 -5.72 18.64 5.79
N ARG A 35 -6.14 18.35 4.55
CA ARG A 35 -5.28 18.29 3.37
C ARG A 35 -5.92 19.08 2.24
N ASP A 36 -5.16 20.04 1.69
CA ASP A 36 -5.57 20.83 0.52
C ASP A 36 -5.16 20.09 -0.76
N GLU A 37 -5.94 19.08 -1.10
CA GLU A 37 -5.59 18.03 -2.04
C GLU A 37 -6.87 17.58 -2.76
N ASP A 38 -6.82 17.33 -4.07
CA ASP A 38 -8.00 16.88 -4.84
C ASP A 38 -8.71 15.69 -4.18
N GLN A 39 -10.04 15.73 -4.14
CA GLN A 39 -10.83 14.68 -3.51
C GLN A 39 -10.82 13.40 -4.35
N ARG A 40 -10.90 12.27 -3.65
CA ARG A 40 -11.14 10.94 -4.22
C ARG A 40 -12.20 10.25 -3.37
N SER A 41 -12.73 9.12 -3.84
CA SER A 41 -13.72 8.34 -3.08
C SER A 41 -13.26 8.00 -1.66
N ASP A 42 -11.95 7.82 -1.46
CA ASP A 42 -11.29 7.53 -0.19
C ASP A 42 -10.50 8.73 0.38
N ARG A 43 -10.54 9.91 -0.25
CA ARG A 43 -9.77 11.10 0.16
C ARG A 43 -10.67 12.33 0.32
N GLN A 44 -10.79 12.78 1.56
CA GLN A 44 -11.53 13.99 1.95
C GLN A 44 -10.57 15.08 2.42
N ALA A 45 -10.95 16.35 2.23
CA ALA A 45 -10.15 17.50 2.64
C ALA A 45 -10.03 17.59 4.17
N GLU A 46 -11.09 17.22 4.90
CA GLU A 46 -11.08 17.02 6.35
C GLU A 46 -11.28 15.53 6.66
N PHE A 47 -10.46 14.98 7.55
CA PHE A 47 -10.57 13.59 7.98
C PHE A 47 -10.14 13.43 9.44
N THR A 48 -10.49 12.27 10.02
CA THR A 48 -10.14 11.94 11.41
C THR A 48 -8.99 10.97 11.42
N GLN A 49 -7.98 11.21 12.25
CA GLN A 49 -6.93 10.25 12.52
C GLN A 49 -6.95 9.84 13.99
N LEU A 50 -6.78 8.54 14.25
CA LEU A 50 -6.28 8.06 15.53
C LEU A 50 -4.75 8.15 15.46
N ASP A 51 -4.22 9.19 16.07
CA ASP A 51 -2.79 9.43 16.18
C ASP A 51 -2.28 8.87 17.51
N LEU A 52 -1.09 8.25 17.49
CA LEU A 52 -0.45 7.68 18.66
C LEU A 52 1.06 7.87 18.57
N GLU A 53 1.71 7.95 19.73
CA GLU A 53 3.17 8.05 19.86
C GLU A 53 3.61 7.44 21.21
N MET A 54 4.77 6.81 21.24
CA MET A 54 5.34 6.22 22.46
C MET A 54 6.85 6.44 22.50
N SER A 55 7.38 6.69 23.70
CA SER A 55 8.82 6.83 23.95
C SER A 55 9.44 5.49 24.36
N PHE A 56 10.75 5.33 24.11
CA PHE A 56 11.54 4.17 24.56
C PHE A 56 11.02 2.80 24.10
N VAL A 57 10.40 2.74 22.92
CA VAL A 57 9.89 1.50 22.31
C VAL A 57 10.52 1.26 20.95
N ASP A 58 10.50 0.00 20.51
CA ASP A 58 10.89 -0.38 19.17
C ASP A 58 9.67 -0.55 18.26
N MET A 59 9.91 -0.73 16.95
CA MET A 59 8.87 -0.97 15.95
C MET A 59 7.94 -2.13 16.36
N GLU A 60 8.47 -3.19 16.97
CA GLU A 60 7.69 -4.37 17.32
C GLU A 60 6.62 -4.09 18.37
N ASP A 61 6.92 -3.22 19.34
CA ASP A 61 5.98 -2.84 20.38
C ASP A 61 4.78 -2.08 19.79
N ILE A 62 5.05 -1.15 18.87
CA ILE A 62 4.02 -0.39 18.15
C ILE A 62 3.16 -1.30 17.28
N LEU A 63 3.78 -2.22 16.54
CA LEU A 63 3.06 -3.16 15.68
C LEU A 63 2.14 -4.06 16.51
N LYS A 64 2.64 -4.61 17.62
CA LYS A 64 1.85 -5.44 18.52
C LYS A 64 0.69 -4.67 19.14
N LEU A 65 0.93 -3.48 19.68
CA LEU A 65 -0.12 -2.61 20.23
C LEU A 65 -1.21 -2.30 19.20
N THR A 66 -0.79 -1.97 17.97
CA THR A 66 -1.72 -1.63 16.89
C THR A 66 -2.51 -2.86 16.45
N GLU A 67 -1.88 -4.03 16.38
CA GLU A 67 -2.57 -5.28 16.07
C GLU A 67 -3.62 -5.63 17.15
N GLU A 68 -3.27 -5.53 18.44
CA GLU A 68 -4.19 -5.73 19.56
C GLU A 68 -5.37 -4.73 19.50
N LEU A 69 -5.08 -3.46 19.22
CA LEU A 69 -6.10 -2.43 19.02
C LEU A 69 -7.09 -2.82 17.90
N PHE A 70 -6.60 -3.29 16.75
CA PHE A 70 -7.47 -3.72 15.65
C PHE A 70 -8.33 -4.94 16.03
N HIS A 71 -7.80 -5.88 16.80
CA HIS A 71 -8.58 -7.01 17.30
C HIS A 71 -9.79 -6.54 18.12
N GLU A 72 -9.55 -5.62 19.07
CA GLU A 72 -10.61 -5.06 19.92
C GLU A 72 -11.61 -4.24 19.11
N LEU A 73 -11.15 -3.37 18.20
CA LEU A 73 -12.03 -2.55 17.35
C LEU A 73 -12.93 -3.41 16.45
N ILE A 74 -12.38 -4.47 15.86
CA ILE A 74 -13.14 -5.39 14.99
C ILE A 74 -14.15 -6.19 15.82
N ALA A 75 -13.79 -6.60 17.05
CA ALA A 75 -14.70 -7.28 17.97
C ALA A 75 -15.89 -6.39 18.37
N VAL A 76 -15.66 -5.10 18.63
CA VAL A 76 -16.72 -4.11 18.90
C VAL A 76 -17.69 -3.99 17.72
N ALA A 77 -17.19 -4.13 16.49
CA ALA A 77 -18.02 -4.16 15.28
C ALA A 77 -18.79 -5.49 15.07
N GLY A 78 -18.69 -6.45 16.00
CA GLY A 78 -19.32 -7.77 15.89
C GLY A 78 -18.65 -8.69 14.87
N LEU A 79 -17.42 -8.38 14.48
CA LEU A 79 -16.63 -9.15 13.52
C LEU A 79 -15.48 -9.88 14.22
N LYS A 80 -14.87 -10.84 13.52
CA LYS A 80 -13.70 -11.57 14.00
C LYS A 80 -12.54 -11.41 13.03
N VAL A 81 -11.37 -11.06 13.58
CA VAL A 81 -10.10 -11.11 12.86
C VAL A 81 -9.83 -12.53 12.38
N GLN A 82 -9.59 -12.69 11.08
CA GLN A 82 -9.40 -14.01 10.46
C GLN A 82 -7.98 -14.54 10.59
N THR A 83 -7.00 -13.64 10.70
CA THR A 83 -5.57 -13.98 10.70
C THR A 83 -4.87 -13.23 11.83
N SER A 84 -4.23 -13.97 12.72
CA SER A 84 -3.32 -13.43 13.75
C SER A 84 -2.15 -14.41 13.96
N PRO A 85 -0.89 -13.94 14.03
CA PRO A 85 -0.48 -12.55 13.87
C PRO A 85 -0.75 -12.01 12.46
N PHE A 86 -0.84 -10.69 12.28
CA PHE A 86 -1.00 -10.10 10.95
C PHE A 86 0.21 -10.46 10.06
N PRO A 87 -0.01 -10.94 8.82
CA PRO A 87 1.08 -11.28 7.93
C PRO A 87 1.99 -10.06 7.68
N ARG A 88 3.30 -10.26 7.79
CA ARG A 88 4.29 -9.22 7.53
C ARG A 88 4.92 -9.43 6.17
N MET A 89 5.08 -8.35 5.44
CA MET A 89 5.66 -8.34 4.11
C MET A 89 6.53 -7.09 3.98
N THR A 90 7.73 -7.26 3.44
CA THR A 90 8.57 -6.10 3.12
C THR A 90 7.99 -5.34 1.94
N TYR A 91 8.31 -4.04 1.83
CA TYR A 91 7.92 -3.24 0.67
C TYR A 91 8.38 -3.91 -0.65
N ASP A 92 9.64 -4.33 -0.72
CA ASP A 92 10.21 -4.97 -1.90
C ASP A 92 9.49 -6.27 -2.27
N GLU A 93 9.13 -7.07 -1.27
CA GLU A 93 8.33 -8.28 -1.48
C GLU A 93 6.94 -7.95 -2.02
N SER A 94 6.28 -6.93 -1.46
CA SER A 94 4.94 -6.49 -1.88
C SER A 94 4.94 -5.97 -3.31
N MET A 95 5.90 -5.11 -3.65
CA MET A 95 6.08 -4.59 -5.00
C MET A 95 6.49 -5.68 -6.01
N ARG A 96 7.23 -6.70 -5.57
CA ARG A 96 7.62 -7.82 -6.42
C ARG A 96 6.46 -8.78 -6.69
N ARG A 97 5.70 -9.16 -5.66
CA ARG A 97 4.61 -10.16 -5.73
C ARG A 97 3.26 -9.57 -6.14
N PHE A 98 3.02 -8.28 -5.91
CA PHE A 98 1.70 -7.67 -6.14
C PHE A 98 1.76 -6.34 -6.91
N GLY A 99 2.94 -5.73 -7.03
CA GLY A 99 3.09 -4.44 -7.74
C GLY A 99 2.39 -3.28 -7.03
N ASN A 100 2.10 -3.44 -5.74
CA ASN A 100 1.33 -2.51 -4.93
C ASN A 100 1.81 -2.63 -3.47
N ASP A 101 1.92 -1.52 -2.75
CA ASP A 101 2.36 -1.45 -1.34
C ASP A 101 1.22 -1.72 -0.33
N LYS A 102 -0.02 -1.80 -0.82
CA LYS A 102 -1.22 -2.20 -0.07
C LYS A 102 -1.96 -3.35 -0.79
N PRO A 103 -1.35 -4.54 -0.88
CA PRO A 103 -1.87 -5.63 -1.70
C PRO A 103 -3.18 -6.18 -1.14
N ASP A 104 -4.13 -6.46 -2.03
CA ASP A 104 -5.32 -7.22 -1.67
C ASP A 104 -5.00 -8.73 -1.68
N MET A 105 -4.66 -9.25 -0.50
CA MET A 105 -4.27 -10.65 -0.31
C MET A 105 -5.41 -11.65 -0.50
N ARG A 106 -6.66 -11.19 -0.69
CA ARG A 106 -7.83 -12.09 -0.83
C ARG A 106 -7.93 -12.71 -2.22
N PHE A 107 -7.42 -12.04 -3.25
CA PHE A 107 -7.50 -12.51 -4.64
C PHE A 107 -6.52 -13.64 -4.94
N GLY A 108 -5.40 -13.70 -4.22
CA GLY A 108 -4.39 -14.76 -4.38
C GLY A 108 -3.67 -14.78 -5.74
N VAL A 109 -3.77 -13.71 -6.53
CA VAL A 109 -3.11 -13.57 -7.83
C VAL A 109 -1.82 -12.80 -7.65
N GLU A 110 -0.69 -13.47 -7.86
CA GLU A 110 0.65 -12.91 -7.70
C GLU A 110 1.36 -12.69 -9.03
N ILE A 111 2.28 -11.74 -9.03
CA ILE A 111 3.21 -11.42 -10.09
C ILE A 111 4.45 -12.32 -9.94
N ALA A 112 4.77 -13.07 -10.99
CA ALA A 112 5.96 -13.91 -11.07
C ALA A 112 7.03 -13.27 -11.95
N ASP A 113 8.29 -13.29 -11.51
CA ASP A 113 9.43 -12.90 -12.34
C ASP A 113 9.86 -14.07 -13.24
N VAL A 114 9.74 -13.87 -14.55
CA VAL A 114 10.07 -14.86 -15.58
C VAL A 114 11.26 -14.44 -16.44
N SER A 115 11.99 -13.39 -16.05
CA SER A 115 13.11 -12.82 -16.80
C SER A 115 14.17 -13.86 -17.13
N HIS A 116 14.45 -14.78 -16.20
CA HIS A 116 15.41 -15.86 -16.36
C HIS A 116 15.01 -16.86 -17.45
N LEU A 117 13.71 -17.08 -17.67
CA LEU A 117 13.18 -17.99 -18.69
C LEU A 117 13.24 -17.38 -20.09
N VAL A 118 13.09 -16.06 -20.19
CA VAL A 118 12.96 -15.36 -21.48
C VAL A 118 14.23 -14.64 -21.91
N LYS A 119 15.31 -14.72 -21.12
CA LYS A 119 16.59 -14.05 -21.40
C LYS A 119 17.18 -14.41 -22.77
N GLN A 120 16.97 -15.66 -23.22
CA GLN A 120 17.44 -16.15 -24.53
C GLN A 120 16.29 -16.30 -25.55
N SER A 121 15.15 -15.65 -25.30
CA SER A 121 13.99 -15.74 -26.20
C SER A 121 14.30 -15.11 -27.56
N GLU A 122 13.79 -15.73 -28.63
CA GLU A 122 13.82 -15.14 -29.98
C GLU A 122 12.89 -13.92 -30.07
N PHE A 123 11.90 -13.81 -29.18
CA PHE A 123 10.98 -12.69 -29.12
C PHE A 123 11.69 -11.41 -28.64
N GLY A 124 11.93 -10.49 -29.57
CA GLY A 124 12.77 -9.31 -29.35
C GLY A 124 12.31 -8.39 -28.22
N VAL A 125 11.02 -8.32 -27.92
CA VAL A 125 10.48 -7.48 -26.83
C VAL A 125 10.98 -7.98 -25.47
N PHE A 126 10.91 -9.29 -25.20
CA PHE A 126 11.40 -9.84 -23.93
C PHE A 126 12.92 -9.79 -23.83
N ARG A 127 13.61 -10.17 -24.92
CA ARG A 127 15.08 -10.14 -24.94
C ARG A 127 15.63 -8.74 -24.68
N SER A 128 15.13 -7.73 -25.39
CA SER A 128 15.57 -6.34 -25.22
C SER A 128 15.25 -5.77 -23.83
N ALA A 129 14.12 -6.15 -23.23
CA ALA A 129 13.77 -5.76 -21.87
C ALA A 129 14.79 -6.30 -20.86
N VAL A 130 15.21 -7.56 -20.98
CA VAL A 130 16.20 -8.16 -20.06
C VAL A 130 17.62 -7.63 -20.34
N GLU A 131 18.01 -7.47 -21.60
CA GLU A 131 19.33 -6.95 -22.00
C GLU A 131 19.55 -5.50 -21.55
N SER A 132 18.49 -4.69 -21.48
CA SER A 132 18.54 -3.31 -20.97
C SER A 132 18.54 -3.20 -19.45
N GLY A 133 18.60 -4.33 -18.73
CA GLY A 133 18.56 -4.37 -17.26
C GLY A 133 17.15 -4.27 -16.67
N GLY A 134 16.11 -4.37 -17.49
CA GLY A 134 14.72 -4.47 -17.06
C GLY A 134 14.33 -5.90 -16.63
N VAL A 135 13.03 -6.08 -16.39
CA VAL A 135 12.44 -7.37 -15.97
C VAL A 135 11.26 -7.74 -16.86
N VAL A 136 11.03 -9.05 -17.00
CA VAL A 136 9.81 -9.60 -17.59
C VAL A 136 9.05 -10.33 -16.50
N ARG A 137 7.82 -9.90 -16.24
CA ARG A 137 6.95 -10.46 -15.21
C ARG A 137 5.65 -10.97 -15.83
N ALA A 138 5.06 -11.98 -15.19
CA ALA A 138 3.83 -12.62 -15.63
C ALA A 138 2.83 -12.71 -14.48
N ILE A 139 1.54 -12.69 -14.81
CA ILE A 139 0.45 -12.93 -13.88
C ILE A 139 -0.30 -14.17 -14.34
N GLY A 140 -0.34 -15.20 -13.50
CA GLY A 140 -1.14 -16.38 -13.75
C GLY A 140 -2.58 -16.16 -13.30
N VAL A 141 -3.55 -16.34 -14.19
CA VAL A 141 -4.99 -16.22 -13.87
C VAL A 141 -5.68 -17.58 -14.06
N PRO A 142 -5.80 -18.39 -12.99
CA PRO A 142 -6.43 -19.71 -13.08
C PRO A 142 -7.86 -19.64 -13.60
N GLY A 143 -8.24 -20.57 -14.47
CA GLY A 143 -9.59 -20.65 -15.01
C GLY A 143 -9.96 -19.59 -16.05
N LYS A 144 -8.97 -18.86 -16.59
CA LYS A 144 -9.17 -17.86 -17.66
C LYS A 144 -8.41 -18.18 -18.95
N GLY A 145 -8.10 -19.45 -19.18
CA GLY A 145 -7.46 -19.89 -20.43
C GLY A 145 -8.35 -19.74 -21.67
N ASP A 146 -9.66 -19.58 -21.47
CA ASP A 146 -10.71 -19.40 -22.46
C ASP A 146 -11.10 -17.93 -22.66
N ILE A 147 -10.28 -16.98 -22.20
CA ILE A 147 -10.55 -15.55 -22.39
C ILE A 147 -10.80 -15.24 -23.87
N THR A 148 -11.88 -14.50 -24.14
CA THR A 148 -12.20 -14.11 -25.50
C THR A 148 -11.17 -13.12 -26.04
N ARG A 149 -11.07 -13.04 -27.37
CA ARG A 149 -10.19 -12.04 -28.00
C ARG A 149 -10.52 -10.62 -27.54
N SER A 150 -11.81 -10.28 -27.46
CA SER A 150 -12.26 -8.98 -26.97
C SER A 150 -11.81 -8.72 -25.53
N GLY A 151 -11.90 -9.72 -24.63
CA GLY A 151 -11.44 -9.58 -23.26
C GLY A 151 -9.92 -9.37 -23.16
N ALA A 152 -9.13 -10.05 -24.00
CA ALA A 152 -7.68 -9.82 -24.08
C ALA A 152 -7.34 -8.42 -24.60
N ASP A 153 -8.07 -7.93 -25.61
CA ASP A 153 -7.89 -6.57 -26.13
C ASP A 153 -8.27 -5.51 -25.07
N GLU A 154 -9.34 -5.72 -24.29
CA GLU A 154 -9.71 -4.87 -23.16
C GLU A 154 -8.61 -4.79 -22.09
N LEU A 155 -8.00 -5.92 -21.73
CA LEU A 155 -6.86 -5.95 -20.80
C LEU A 155 -5.64 -5.21 -21.35
N THR A 156 -5.41 -5.30 -22.66
CA THR A 156 -4.32 -4.57 -23.34
C THR A 156 -4.55 -3.06 -23.28
N GLU A 157 -5.77 -2.60 -23.58
CA GLU A 157 -6.11 -1.17 -23.50
C GLU A 157 -6.06 -0.65 -22.05
N PHE A 158 -6.49 -1.46 -21.09
CA PHE A 158 -6.34 -1.14 -19.67
C PHE A 158 -4.85 -0.96 -19.31
N ALA A 159 -3.98 -1.89 -19.67
CA ALA A 159 -2.55 -1.80 -19.39
C ALA A 159 -1.89 -0.57 -20.02
N ARG A 160 -2.33 -0.16 -21.22
CA ARG A 160 -1.84 1.05 -21.91
C ARG A 160 -2.12 2.34 -21.14
N GLN A 161 -3.23 2.41 -20.39
CA GLN A 161 -3.52 3.58 -19.53
C GLN A 161 -2.45 3.78 -18.44
N PHE A 162 -1.71 2.72 -18.09
CA PHE A 162 -0.60 2.75 -17.14
C PHE A 162 0.78 2.77 -17.81
N GLY A 163 0.83 3.05 -19.13
CA GLY A 163 2.07 3.23 -19.87
C GLY A 163 2.66 1.96 -20.50
N ALA A 164 1.96 0.81 -20.43
CA ALA A 164 2.39 -0.38 -21.14
C ALA A 164 2.30 -0.20 -22.66
N LYS A 165 3.23 -0.79 -23.42
CA LYS A 165 3.18 -0.78 -24.90
C LYS A 165 2.27 -1.89 -25.48
N GLY A 166 2.01 -2.91 -24.68
CA GLY A 166 1.17 -4.06 -25.00
C GLY A 166 1.08 -5.00 -23.79
N LEU A 167 0.23 -6.02 -23.91
CA LEU A 167 0.04 -7.11 -22.96
C LEU A 167 0.00 -8.44 -23.70
#